data_AF-E1YCT8-F1
#
_entry.id   AF-E1YCT8-F1
#
_cell.length_a   1.000
_cell.length_b   1.000
_cell.length_c   1.000
_cell.angle_alpha   90.00
_cell.angle_beta   90.00
_cell.angle_gamma   90.00
#
_symmetry.space_group_name_H-M   'P 1'
#
loop_
_entity.id
_entity.type
_entity.pdbx_description
1 polymer ?
#
loop_
_entity_poly.entity_id
_entity_poly.type
_entity_poly.pdbx_seq_one_letter_code
_entity_poly.pdbx_strand_id
1 'polypeptide(L)'
;MVEVNMKAKNKITNMIKNEEGFTLIEIIAVLVILGILAAVAIPKYLDMRTDAIKKAAAAAASELNARERLALANWKLKGCAGVYPVLNKIDEKCTGTGAATDPLVDGPSSDLGPDWPGSAALTVSGGNLSFQGKIVTLERKKAVDTDENEAYYWTVTTVN
;
A
#
# COMPACT_ATOMS: atom_id res chain seq x y z
N MET A 1 -68.16 25.91 33.28
CA MET A 1 -66.76 26.05 32.79
C MET A 1 -66.19 24.71 32.30
N VAL A 2 -66.97 23.85 31.62
CA VAL A 2 -66.49 22.53 31.14
C VAL A 2 -67.20 22.16 29.83
N GLU A 3 -66.89 22.84 28.73
CA GLU A 3 -67.39 22.40 27.40
C GLU A 3 -66.44 22.72 26.23
N VAL A 4 -65.33 23.43 26.47
CA VAL A 4 -64.46 23.90 25.39
C VAL A 4 -63.39 22.89 24.98
N ASN A 5 -63.14 21.84 25.79
CA ASN A 5 -61.96 20.99 25.60
C ASN A 5 -62.17 19.72 24.74
N MET A 6 -63.39 19.45 24.26
CA MET A 6 -63.67 18.23 23.49
C MET A 6 -63.60 18.41 21.96
N LYS A 7 -63.68 19.65 21.45
CA LYS A 7 -63.63 19.94 19.99
C LYS A 7 -62.21 20.16 19.45
N ALA A 8 -61.22 20.41 20.30
CA ALA A 8 -59.84 20.66 19.88
C ALA A 8 -59.02 19.38 19.63
N LYS A 9 -59.43 18.23 20.21
CA LYS A 9 -58.70 16.95 20.05
C LYS A 9 -58.98 16.20 18.75
N ASN A 10 -60.01 16.57 17.99
CA ASN A 10 -60.36 15.87 16.74
C ASN A 10 -59.81 16.49 15.45
N LYS A 11 -59.04 17.59 15.54
CA LYS A 11 -58.44 18.23 14.36
C LYS A 11 -56.97 17.86 14.13
N ILE A 12 -56.32 17.19 15.08
CA ILE A 12 -54.90 16.82 14.99
C ILE A 12 -54.72 15.39 14.40
N THR A 13 -55.75 14.55 14.40
CA THR A 13 -55.62 13.12 14.06
C THR A 13 -55.73 12.77 12.57
N ASN A 14 -55.96 13.74 11.66
CA ASN A 14 -56.20 13.46 10.23
C ASN A 14 -55.09 13.94 9.27
N MET A 15 -53.89 14.27 9.78
CA MET A 15 -52.76 14.71 8.94
C MET A 15 -51.72 13.62 8.66
N ILE A 16 -52.04 12.33 8.85
CA ILE A 16 -51.14 11.21 8.51
C ILE A 16 -51.94 10.15 7.75
N LYS A 17 -52.34 10.46 6.51
CA LYS A 17 -52.84 9.46 5.55
C LYS A 17 -52.43 9.89 4.15
N ASN A 18 -51.16 9.74 3.84
CA ASN A 18 -50.69 9.68 2.46
C ASN A 18 -49.38 8.88 2.37
N GLU A 19 -49.31 7.76 3.09
CA GLU A 19 -48.26 6.77 2.86
C GLU A 19 -48.65 5.95 1.63
N GLU A 20 -48.39 6.51 0.45
CA GLU A 20 -48.29 5.74 -0.79
C GLU A 20 -47.11 4.78 -0.61
N GLY A 21 -47.42 3.58 -0.14
CA GLY A 21 -46.42 2.53 0.06
C GLY A 21 -45.75 2.16 -1.25
N PHE A 22 -44.41 2.04 -1.22
CA PHE A 22 -43.62 1.53 -2.34
C PHE A 22 -44.24 0.24 -2.87
N THR A 23 -44.45 0.18 -4.18
CA THR A 23 -45.01 -1.01 -4.80
C THR A 23 -43.97 -2.13 -4.82
N LEU A 24 -44.40 -3.38 -4.65
CA LEU A 24 -43.50 -4.56 -4.72
C LEU A 24 -42.75 -4.62 -6.06
N ILE A 25 -43.41 -4.22 -7.15
CA ILE A 25 -42.82 -4.21 -8.48
C ILE A 25 -41.67 -3.21 -8.61
N GLU A 26 -41.75 -2.09 -7.91
CA GLU A 26 -40.74 -1.02 -7.95
C GLU A 26 -39.44 -1.45 -7.25
N ILE A 27 -39.57 -2.15 -6.13
CA ILE A 27 -38.40 -2.77 -5.47
C ILE A 27 -37.79 -3.88 -6.34
N ILE A 28 -38.61 -4.69 -7.02
CA ILE A 28 -38.12 -5.75 -7.91
C ILE A 28 -37.37 -5.15 -9.12
N ALA A 29 -37.90 -4.12 -9.76
CA ALA A 29 -37.25 -3.45 -10.88
C ALA A 29 -35.87 -2.90 -10.49
N VAL A 30 -35.76 -2.27 -9.32
CA VAL A 30 -34.48 -1.76 -8.80
C VAL A 30 -33.48 -2.87 -8.52
N LEU A 31 -33.92 -3.98 -7.92
CA LEU A 31 -33.04 -5.14 -7.66
C LEU A 31 -32.51 -5.77 -8.96
N VAL A 32 -33.33 -5.83 -10.01
CA VAL A 32 -32.88 -6.32 -11.32
C VAL A 32 -31.81 -5.42 -11.92
N ILE A 33 -32.01 -4.10 -11.89
CA ILE A 33 -31.02 -3.14 -12.40
C ILE A 33 -29.72 -3.21 -11.59
N LEU A 34 -29.81 -3.19 -10.25
CA LEU A 34 -28.65 -3.34 -9.37
C LEU A 34 -27.94 -4.68 -9.57
N GLY A 35 -28.68 -5.76 -9.83
CA GLY A 35 -28.13 -7.07 -10.13
C GLY A 35 -27.27 -7.08 -11.39
N ILE A 36 -27.76 -6.46 -12.48
CA ILE A 36 -27.01 -6.36 -13.74
C ILE A 36 -25.76 -5.48 -13.55
N LEU A 37 -25.90 -4.34 -12.88
CA LEU A 37 -24.78 -3.44 -12.61
C LEU A 37 -23.71 -4.12 -11.73
N ALA A 38 -24.12 -4.85 -10.69
CA ALA A 38 -23.22 -5.59 -9.83
C ALA A 38 -22.46 -6.69 -10.59
N ALA A 39 -23.15 -7.43 -11.47
CA ALA A 39 -22.54 -8.50 -12.27
C ALA A 39 -21.38 -8.00 -13.15
N VAL A 40 -21.47 -6.79 -13.68
CA VAL A 40 -20.42 -6.19 -14.53
C VAL A 40 -19.39 -5.41 -13.71
N ALA A 41 -19.81 -4.70 -12.66
CA ALA A 41 -18.94 -3.80 -11.90
C ALA A 41 -18.00 -4.55 -10.94
N ILE A 42 -18.47 -5.63 -10.31
CA ILE A 42 -17.68 -6.40 -9.33
C ILE A 42 -16.39 -6.98 -9.93
N PRO A 43 -16.40 -7.75 -11.04
CA PRO A 43 -15.16 -8.32 -11.58
C PRO A 43 -14.15 -7.24 -11.96
N LYS A 44 -14.61 -6.18 -12.64
CA LYS A 44 -13.77 -5.04 -13.01
C LYS A 44 -13.15 -4.35 -11.79
N TYR A 45 -13.91 -4.19 -10.71
CA TYR A 45 -13.40 -3.61 -9.48
C TYR A 45 -12.29 -4.46 -8.84
N LEU A 46 -12.45 -5.79 -8.83
CA LEU A 46 -11.43 -6.70 -8.30
C LEU A 46 -10.14 -6.67 -9.13
N ASP A 47 -10.26 -6.61 -10.46
CA ASP A 47 -9.11 -6.49 -11.36
C ASP A 47 -8.37 -5.17 -11.15
N MET A 48 -9.10 -4.05 -11.11
CA MET A 48 -8.52 -2.73 -10.86
C MET A 48 -7.80 -2.65 -9.51
N ARG A 49 -8.35 -3.27 -8.46
CA ARG A 49 -7.67 -3.36 -7.16
C ARG A 49 -6.38 -4.15 -7.24
N THR A 50 -6.39 -5.29 -7.92
CA THR A 50 -5.21 -6.15 -8.08
C THR A 50 -4.11 -5.42 -8.84
N ASP A 51 -4.47 -4.71 -9.91
CA ASP A 51 -3.51 -3.92 -10.69
C ASP A 51 -2.96 -2.73 -9.92
N ALA A 52 -3.78 -2.06 -9.09
CA ALA A 52 -3.31 -1.00 -8.21
C ALA A 52 -2.26 -1.51 -7.21
N ILE A 53 -2.49 -2.69 -6.63
CA ILE A 53 -1.54 -3.32 -5.69
C ILE A 53 -0.23 -3.67 -6.41
N LYS A 54 -0.30 -4.25 -7.62
CA LYS A 54 0.91 -4.54 -8.43
C LYS A 54 1.71 -3.27 -8.74
N LYS A 55 1.03 -2.17 -9.10
CA LYS A 55 1.68 -0.87 -9.35
C LYS A 55 2.32 -0.29 -8.09
N ALA A 56 1.65 -0.38 -6.94
CA ALA A 56 2.21 0.04 -5.67
C ALA A 56 3.47 -0.76 -5.31
N ALA A 57 3.45 -2.08 -5.50
CA ALA A 57 4.62 -2.95 -5.31
C ALA A 57 5.78 -2.58 -6.25
N ALA A 58 5.50 -2.29 -7.52
CA ALA A 58 6.52 -1.86 -8.46
C ALA A 58 7.11 -0.48 -8.09
N ALA A 59 6.28 0.44 -7.58
CA ALA A 59 6.73 1.74 -7.09
C ALA A 59 7.63 1.58 -5.85
N ALA A 60 7.23 0.74 -4.90
CA ALA A 60 8.03 0.40 -3.73
C ALA A 60 9.39 -0.19 -4.11
N ALA A 61 9.43 -1.16 -5.03
CA ALA A 61 10.69 -1.70 -5.54
C ALA A 61 11.56 -0.63 -6.21
N SER A 62 10.94 0.31 -6.94
CA SER A 62 11.66 1.41 -7.60
C SER A 62 12.26 2.41 -6.60
N GLU A 63 11.55 2.68 -5.51
CA GLU A 63 12.07 3.50 -4.41
C GLU A 63 13.28 2.84 -3.73
N LEU A 64 13.17 1.54 -3.43
CA LEU A 64 14.30 0.78 -2.89
C LEU A 64 15.50 0.82 -3.86
N ASN A 65 15.27 0.67 -5.16
CA ASN A 65 16.31 0.78 -6.18
C ASN A 65 16.99 2.15 -6.22
N ALA A 66 16.23 3.23 -6.03
CA ALA A 66 16.79 4.57 -5.96
C ALA A 66 17.68 4.72 -4.71
N ARG A 67 17.23 4.20 -3.56
CA ARG A 67 18.00 4.21 -2.30
C ARG A 67 19.30 3.41 -2.44
N GLU A 68 19.26 2.24 -3.09
CA GLU A 68 20.45 1.43 -3.38
C GLU A 68 21.48 2.19 -4.22
N ARG A 69 21.04 2.88 -5.27
CA ARG A 69 21.94 3.69 -6.12
C ARG A 69 22.56 4.85 -5.37
N LEU A 70 21.79 5.53 -4.50
CA LEU A 70 22.29 6.64 -3.68
C LEU A 70 23.30 6.16 -2.64
N ALA A 71 23.01 5.05 -1.96
CA ALA A 71 23.95 4.45 -1.02
C ALA A 71 25.25 4.03 -1.73
N LEU A 72 25.17 3.49 -2.96
CA LEU A 72 26.37 3.14 -3.73
C LEU A 72 27.17 4.38 -4.14
N ALA A 73 26.49 5.44 -4.57
CA ALA A 73 27.14 6.70 -4.90
C ALA A 73 27.91 7.26 -3.69
N ASN A 74 27.28 7.29 -2.52
CA ASN A 74 27.93 7.72 -1.28
C ASN A 74 29.11 6.83 -0.89
N TRP A 75 28.97 5.50 -1.07
CA TRP A 75 30.06 4.55 -0.86
C TRP A 75 31.27 4.85 -1.75
N LYS A 76 31.04 5.05 -3.06
CA LYS A 76 32.11 5.38 -4.01
C LYS A 76 32.76 6.74 -3.71
N LEU A 77 31.96 7.74 -3.35
CA LEU A 77 32.47 9.09 -3.03
C LEU A 77 33.38 9.10 -1.80
N LYS A 78 33.13 8.23 -0.81
CA LYS A 78 33.98 8.10 0.38
C LYS A 78 35.27 7.30 0.13
N GLY A 79 35.50 6.81 -1.09
CA GLY A 79 36.70 6.04 -1.44
C GLY A 79 36.72 4.64 -0.81
N CYS A 80 35.54 4.11 -0.46
CA CYS A 80 35.43 2.76 0.09
C CYS A 80 35.80 1.73 -0.99
N ALA A 81 36.51 0.68 -0.60
CA ALA A 81 36.86 -0.45 -1.46
C ALA A 81 36.21 -1.73 -0.92
N GLY A 82 35.83 -2.64 -1.82
CA GLY A 82 35.17 -3.91 -1.50
C GLY A 82 33.67 -3.90 -1.73
N VAL A 83 33.02 -4.97 -1.25
CA VAL A 83 31.59 -5.25 -1.48
C VAL A 83 30.73 -4.07 -1.01
N TYR A 84 29.89 -3.56 -1.92
CA TYR A 84 28.91 -2.52 -1.62
C TYR A 84 27.98 -2.94 -0.46
N PRO A 85 27.70 -2.04 0.51
CA PRO A 85 27.08 -2.40 1.79
C PRO A 85 25.79 -3.23 1.64
N VAL A 86 25.74 -4.29 2.44
CA VAL A 86 24.56 -5.13 2.64
C VAL A 86 23.49 -4.39 3.47
N LEU A 87 22.22 -4.74 3.29
CA LEU A 87 21.09 -4.09 3.97
C LEU A 87 21.30 -4.01 5.48
N ASN A 88 20.96 -2.86 6.07
CA ASN A 88 20.94 -2.62 7.51
C ASN A 88 22.23 -3.05 8.25
N LYS A 89 23.37 -3.04 7.56
CA LYS A 89 24.67 -3.14 8.23
C LYS A 89 25.18 -1.75 8.53
N ILE A 90 24.79 -1.30 9.72
CA ILE A 90 25.34 -0.14 10.44
C ILE A 90 26.86 -0.24 10.67
N ASP A 91 27.47 -1.43 10.53
CA ASP A 91 28.86 -1.70 10.96
C ASP A 91 29.87 -1.98 9.84
N GLU A 92 29.47 -2.04 8.57
CA GLU A 92 30.43 -2.11 7.45
C GLU A 92 30.95 -0.70 7.17
N LYS A 93 31.71 -0.17 8.14
CA LYS A 93 32.29 1.17 8.06
C LYS A 93 33.14 1.25 6.81
N CYS A 94 32.82 2.21 5.96
CA CYS A 94 33.77 2.72 5.00
C CYS A 94 34.97 3.28 5.77
N THR A 95 36.09 2.57 5.83
CA THR A 95 37.29 3.00 6.55
C THR A 95 38.11 4.02 5.74
N GLY A 96 37.44 4.97 5.09
CA GLY A 96 38.05 6.13 4.45
C GLY A 96 38.55 7.11 5.53
N THR A 97 39.81 7.51 5.45
CA THR A 97 40.54 8.20 6.50
C THR A 97 40.05 9.64 6.69
N GLY A 98 39.60 9.98 7.90
CA GLY A 98 39.69 11.34 8.46
C GLY A 98 38.58 12.34 8.12
N ALA A 99 37.40 12.18 8.72
CA ALA A 99 36.53 13.29 9.10
C ALA A 99 35.70 12.93 10.34
N ALA A 100 35.40 13.94 11.16
CA ALA A 100 34.71 13.83 12.44
C ALA A 100 33.44 12.98 12.35
N THR A 101 33.32 11.96 13.22
CA THR A 101 32.18 11.03 13.31
C THR A 101 31.51 10.81 11.96
N ASP A 102 32.20 10.10 11.06
CA ASP A 102 31.67 9.76 9.74
C ASP A 102 30.20 9.32 9.90
N PRO A 103 29.21 9.95 9.23
CA PRO A 103 27.85 9.43 9.24
C PRO A 103 27.98 7.97 8.82
N LEU A 104 27.57 7.07 9.72
CA LEU A 104 27.50 5.64 9.44
C LEU A 104 26.92 5.52 8.04
N VAL A 105 27.65 4.87 7.13
CA VAL A 105 27.05 4.55 5.83
C VAL A 105 26.05 3.45 6.15
N ASP A 106 24.87 3.86 6.61
CA ASP A 106 23.78 2.94 6.81
C ASP A 106 23.46 2.39 5.41
N GLY A 107 23.56 1.06 5.27
CA GLY A 107 23.06 0.40 4.09
C GLY A 107 21.63 0.86 3.78
N PRO A 108 21.17 0.80 2.52
CA PRO A 108 19.90 1.39 2.13
C PRO A 108 18.76 0.83 2.99
N SER A 109 17.98 1.74 3.58
CA SER A 109 16.86 1.36 4.43
C SER A 109 15.78 0.69 3.58
N SER A 110 15.34 -0.48 4.04
CA SER A 110 14.26 -1.24 3.43
C SER A 110 12.88 -0.87 3.99
N ASP A 111 12.80 0.17 4.80
CA ASP A 111 11.55 0.68 5.36
C ASP A 111 10.80 1.49 4.29
N LEU A 112 9.64 0.96 3.89
CA LEU A 112 8.70 1.55 2.94
C LEU A 112 7.55 2.30 3.64
N GLY A 113 7.64 2.44 4.96
CA GLY A 113 6.68 3.15 5.78
C GLY A 113 5.51 2.28 6.26
N PRO A 114 4.57 2.92 7.00
CA PRO A 114 3.52 2.21 7.73
C PRO A 114 2.53 1.42 6.87
N ASP A 115 2.40 1.78 5.58
CA ASP A 115 1.48 1.12 4.63
C ASP A 115 1.98 -0.26 4.16
N TRP A 116 3.25 -0.57 4.45
CA TRP A 116 3.92 -1.82 4.10
C TRP A 116 4.30 -2.66 5.34
N PRO A 117 3.35 -3.00 6.23
CA PRO A 117 3.68 -3.78 7.42
C PRO A 117 4.13 -5.20 7.04
N GLY A 118 5.17 -5.70 7.71
CA GLY A 118 5.72 -7.05 7.46
C GLY A 118 5.14 -8.12 8.38
N SER A 119 5.00 -9.36 7.86
CA SER A 119 4.97 -10.59 8.67
C SER A 119 6.38 -11.11 8.97
N ALA A 120 7.39 -10.65 8.21
CA ALA A 120 8.82 -10.65 8.52
C ALA A 120 9.49 -9.46 7.78
N ALA A 121 10.46 -8.78 8.40
CA ALA A 121 11.16 -7.64 7.77
C ALA A 121 11.93 -8.07 6.51
N LEU A 122 12.06 -7.17 5.52
CA LEU A 122 12.90 -7.41 4.33
C LEU A 122 14.35 -7.71 4.76
N THR A 123 14.87 -8.83 4.28
CA THR A 123 16.26 -9.26 4.52
C THR A 123 17.12 -9.07 3.27
N VAL A 124 18.42 -9.37 3.38
CA VAL A 124 19.39 -9.22 2.27
C VAL A 124 19.01 -10.03 1.02
N SER A 125 18.23 -11.12 1.16
CA SER A 125 17.73 -11.94 0.05
C SER A 125 16.36 -11.48 -0.47
N GLY A 126 15.65 -10.65 0.31
CA GLY A 126 14.25 -10.32 0.08
C GLY A 126 13.37 -10.59 1.29
N GLY A 127 12.06 -10.53 1.06
CA GLY A 127 11.07 -10.83 2.08
C GLY A 127 9.64 -10.54 1.63
N ASN A 128 8.72 -10.87 2.51
CA ASN A 128 7.28 -10.71 2.30
C ASN A 128 6.78 -9.49 3.07
N LEU A 129 6.18 -8.56 2.35
CA LEU A 129 5.48 -7.41 2.93
C LEU A 129 3.99 -7.54 2.67
N SER A 130 3.18 -7.03 3.58
CA SER A 130 1.74 -6.93 3.38
C SER A 130 1.40 -5.55 2.86
N PHE A 131 0.58 -5.46 1.82
CA PHE A 131 -0.01 -4.23 1.35
C PHE A 131 -1.49 -4.45 1.09
N GLN A 132 -2.35 -3.69 1.78
CA GLN A 132 -3.81 -3.79 1.61
C GLN A 132 -4.37 -5.22 1.76
N GLY A 133 -3.80 -6.02 2.66
CA GLY A 133 -4.20 -7.41 2.93
C GLY A 133 -3.70 -8.42 1.90
N LYS A 134 -2.82 -8.02 0.98
CA LYS A 134 -2.14 -8.88 0.01
C LYS A 134 -0.67 -9.00 0.34
N ILE A 135 -0.11 -10.20 0.14
CA ILE A 135 1.31 -10.45 0.38
C ILE A 135 2.07 -10.16 -0.91
N VAL A 136 3.02 -9.24 -0.82
CA VAL A 136 3.95 -8.87 -1.88
C VAL A 136 5.33 -9.41 -1.53
N THR A 137 5.90 -10.21 -2.41
CA THR A 137 7.27 -10.72 -2.26
C THR A 137 8.23 -9.84 -3.05
N LEU A 138 9.18 -9.25 -2.34
CA LEU A 138 10.28 -8.50 -2.92
C LEU A 138 11.56 -9.33 -2.82
N GLU A 139 12.27 -9.45 -3.93
CA GLU A 139 13.55 -10.15 -4.02
C GLU A 139 14.64 -9.12 -4.33
N ARG A 140 15.76 -9.20 -3.62
CA ARG A 140 16.94 -8.36 -3.86
C ARG A 140 17.96 -9.14 -4.67
N LYS A 141 18.28 -8.65 -5.86
CA LYS A 141 19.21 -9.26 -6.81
C LYS A 141 20.49 -8.44 -6.93
N LYS A 142 21.60 -9.15 -7.10
CA LYS A 142 22.85 -8.54 -7.53
C LYS A 142 22.71 -8.16 -9.01
N ALA A 143 23.28 -7.03 -9.39
CA ALA A 143 23.37 -6.62 -10.79
C ALA A 143 24.08 -7.68 -11.64
N VAL A 144 23.74 -7.73 -12.93
CA VAL A 144 24.21 -8.76 -13.88
C VAL A 144 25.71 -8.59 -14.15
N ASP A 145 26.20 -7.34 -14.13
CA ASP A 145 27.62 -7.10 -14.09
C ASP A 145 28.12 -7.34 -12.65
N THR A 146 28.91 -8.40 -12.47
CA THR A 146 29.32 -8.85 -11.14
C THR A 146 30.38 -7.96 -10.50
N ASP A 147 30.86 -6.96 -11.21
CA ASP A 147 31.79 -5.97 -10.72
C ASP A 147 31.17 -5.16 -9.56
N GLU A 148 31.98 -4.72 -8.60
CA GLU A 148 31.56 -3.97 -7.41
C GLU A 148 31.03 -2.55 -7.74
N ASN A 149 30.84 -2.26 -9.04
CA ASN A 149 30.48 -0.96 -9.55
C ASN A 149 28.98 -0.74 -9.75
N GLU A 150 28.16 -1.78 -9.59
CA GLU A 150 26.72 -1.70 -9.77
C GLU A 150 25.96 -1.95 -8.47
N ALA A 151 24.86 -1.21 -8.28
CA ALA A 151 24.04 -1.34 -7.08
C ALA A 151 23.16 -2.59 -7.18
N TYR A 152 22.87 -3.21 -6.04
CA TYR A 152 21.83 -4.22 -5.96
C TYR A 152 20.48 -3.60 -6.36
N TYR A 153 19.56 -4.44 -6.82
CA TYR A 153 18.23 -4.01 -7.21
C TYR A 153 17.16 -4.96 -6.71
N TRP A 154 15.98 -4.40 -6.45
CA TRP A 154 14.79 -5.03 -5.96
C TRP A 154 13.83 -5.31 -7.11
N THR A 155 13.25 -6.50 -7.08
CA THR A 155 12.22 -6.95 -8.02
C THR A 155 11.01 -7.50 -7.27
N VAL A 156 9.82 -7.30 -7.84
CA VAL A 156 8.58 -7.91 -7.35
C VAL A 156 8.43 -9.29 -7.99
N THR A 157 8.39 -10.34 -7.19
CA THR A 157 8.30 -11.72 -7.70
C THR A 157 6.84 -12.21 -7.71
N THR A 158 6.06 -11.86 -6.70
CA THR A 158 4.66 -12.33 -6.59
C THR A 158 3.81 -11.37 -5.77
N VAL A 159 2.54 -11.23 -6.16
CA VAL A 159 1.49 -10.53 -5.40
C VAL A 159 0.36 -11.53 -5.20
N ASN A 160 0.20 -12.03 -3.97
CA ASN A 160 -0.79 -13.06 -3.59
C ASN A 160 -1.91 -12.47 -2.72
#